data_AF-A0A2V6BZL5-F1
#
_entry.id   AF-A0A2V6BZL5-F1
#
_cell.length_a   1.000
_cell.length_b   1.000
_cell.length_c   1.000
_cell.angle_alpha   90.00
_cell.angle_beta   90.00
_cell.angle_gamma   90.00
#
_symmetry.space_group_name_H-M   'P 1'
#
loop_
_entity.id
_entity.type
_entity.pdbx_description
1 polymer ?
#
loop_
_entity_poly.entity_id
_entity_poly.type
_entity_poly.pdbx_seq_one_letter_code
_entity_poly.pdbx_strand_id
1 'polypeptide(L)' 'MITEVEAGRGVALALPMLKLVAGKRLLYRPLTGTSEVAAVDVARATKGNVTPAGEKFCEVLRQTSIQMNKSGLRGY' A
#
# COMPACT_ATOMS: atom_id res chain seq x y z
N MET A 1 -2.86 17.91 0.42
CA MET A 1 -2.04 16.67 0.37
C MET A 1 -2.21 16.04 -1.01
N ILE A 2 -1.12 15.62 -1.66
CA ILE A 2 -1.01 15.42 -3.12
C ILE A 2 -1.26 16.67 -3.95
N THR A 3 -2.43 17.33 -3.85
CA THR A 3 -2.79 18.49 -4.68
C THR A 3 -1.82 19.67 -4.53
N GLU A 4 -1.33 19.92 -3.32
CA GLU A 4 -0.30 20.94 -3.06
C GLU A 4 1.02 20.63 -3.77
N VAL A 5 1.41 19.35 -3.79
CA VAL A 5 2.64 18.89 -4.45
C VAL A 5 2.44 18.93 -5.98
N GLU A 6 1.26 18.53 -6.47
CA GLU A 6 0.88 18.63 -7.88
C GLU A 6 0.87 20.07 -8.38
N ALA A 7 0.44 21.01 -7.53
CA ALA A 7 0.48 22.44 -7.84
C ALA A 7 1.88 23.07 -7.69
N GLY A 8 2.92 22.27 -7.46
CA GLY A 8 4.30 22.74 -7.36
C GLY A 8 4.62 23.52 -6.08
N ARG A 9 3.76 23.43 -5.05
CA ARG A 9 3.92 24.21 -3.81
C ARG A 9 4.82 23.54 -2.76
N GLY A 10 5.46 22.42 -3.09
CA GLY A 10 6.43 21.78 -2.20
C GLY A 10 6.68 20.31 -2.51
N VAL A 11 7.30 19.63 -1.55
CA VAL A 11 7.58 18.19 -1.54
C VAL A 11 6.97 17.55 -0.30
N ALA A 12 6.69 16.24 -0.35
CA ALA A 12 6.11 15.51 0.77
C ALA A 12 6.74 14.11 0.88
N LEU A 13 6.81 13.60 2.10
CA LEU A 13 7.00 12.18 2.35
C LEU A 13 5.67 11.46 2.11
N ALA A 14 5.74 10.33 1.42
CA ALA A 14 4.56 9.55 1.06
C ALA A 14 4.82 8.06 1.33
N LEU A 15 3.73 7.31 1.45
CA LEU A 15 3.81 5.85 1.39
C LEU A 15 3.87 5.42 -0.08
N PRO A 16 4.64 4.38 -0.43
CA PRO A 16 4.77 3.87 -1.81
C PRO A 16 3.44 3.67 -2.54
N MET A 17 2.42 3.19 -1.82
CA MET A 17 1.08 2.95 -2.36
C MET A 17 0.41 4.20 -2.96
N LEU A 18 0.77 5.41 -2.50
CA LEU A 18 0.21 6.66 -3.03
C LEU A 18 0.71 6.99 -4.44
N LYS A 19 1.80 6.36 -4.89
CA LYS A 19 2.28 6.44 -6.28
C LYS A 19 1.23 5.95 -7.28
N LEU A 20 0.42 4.95 -6.89
CA LEU A 20 -0.68 4.46 -7.73
C LEU A 20 -1.75 5.53 -7.97
N VAL A 21 -2.02 6.37 -6.95
CA VAL A 21 -3.03 7.43 -7.01
C VAL A 21 -2.53 8.62 -7.83
N ALA A 22 -1.27 9.01 -7.63
CA ALA A 22 -0.66 10.12 -8.36
C ALA A 22 -0.38 9.78 -9.84
N GLY A 23 -0.15 8.51 -10.16
CA GLY A 23 0.24 8.08 -11.51
C GLY A 23 1.56 8.73 -11.93
N LYS A 24 1.62 9.25 -13.17
CA LYS A 24 2.81 9.94 -13.71
C LYS A 24 2.89 11.43 -13.38
N ARG A 25 1.92 11.98 -12.62
CA ARG A 25 1.82 13.42 -12.34
C ARG A 25 2.88 13.91 -11.36
N LEU A 26 3.37 13.02 -10.50
CA LEU A 26 4.36 13.32 -9.48
C LEU A 26 5.59 12.45 -9.67
N LEU A 27 6.76 13.04 -9.39
CA LEU A 27 8.01 12.30 -9.31
C LEU A 27 8.15 11.68 -7.93
N TYR A 28 8.36 10.36 -7.88
CA TYR A 28 8.61 9.63 -6.65
C TYR A 28 10.08 9.26 -6.56
N ARG A 29 10.70 9.49 -5.40
CA ARG A 29 12.11 9.20 -5.15
C ARG A 29 12.23 8.38 -3.87
N PRO A 30 12.90 7.22 -3.90
CA PRO A 30 13.14 6.42 -2.70
C PRO A 30 13.98 7.20 -1.68
N LEU A 31 13.66 7.04 -0.39
CA LEU A 31 14.51 7.50 0.68
C LEU A 31 15.79 6.66 0.76
N THR A 32 16.94 7.33 0.79
CA THR A 32 18.25 6.66 0.83
C THR A 32 18.47 5.97 2.17
N GLY A 33 18.98 4.73 2.15
CA GLY A 33 19.26 3.96 3.37
C GLY A 33 18.03 3.28 3.98
N THR A 34 16.86 3.36 3.33
CA THR A 34 15.64 2.67 3.76
C THR A 34 15.15 1.71 2.69
N SER A 35 14.89 0.46 3.05
CA SER A 35 14.02 -0.39 2.25
C SER A 35 12.58 0.00 2.58
N GLU A 36 11.97 0.86 1.76
CA GLU A 36 10.59 1.30 1.98
C GLU A 36 9.64 0.10 2.01
N VAL A 37 9.13 -0.23 3.20
CA VAL A 37 8.10 -1.24 3.40
C VAL A 37 7.06 -0.66 4.35
N ALA A 38 5.96 -0.17 3.78
CA ALA A 38 4.74 0.00 4.56
C ALA A 38 4.12 -1.39 4.75
N ALA A 39 4.21 -1.95 5.95
CA ALA A 39 3.53 -3.19 6.29
C ALA A 39 2.09 -2.88 6.69
N VAL A 40 1.13 -3.52 6.01
CA VAL A 40 -0.29 -3.45 6.34
C VAL A 40 -0.75 -4.85 6.70
N ASP A 41 -1.31 -5.00 7.90
CA ASP A 41 -1.83 -6.26 8.41
C ASP A 41 -3.31 -6.17 8.75
N VAL A 42 -3.98 -7.32 8.78
CA VAL A 42 -5.38 -7.44 9.17
C VAL A 42 -5.48 -8.13 10.52
N ALA A 43 -5.86 -7.37 11.55
CA ALA A 43 -6.18 -7.93 12.86
C ALA A 43 -7.51 -8.68 12.83
N ARG A 44 -7.56 -9.82 13.52
CA ARG A 44 -8.79 -10.61 13.72
C ARG A 44 -8.99 -10.89 15.20
N ALA A 45 -10.26 -10.97 15.59
CA ALA A 45 -10.60 -11.41 16.93
C ALA A 45 -10.11 -12.85 17.14
N THR A 46 -9.38 -13.09 18.24
CA THR A 46 -8.92 -14.44 18.63
C THR A 46 -10.04 -15.27 19.26
N LYS A 47 -11.11 -14.60 19.73
CA LYS A 47 -12.32 -15.19 20.31
C LYS A 47 -13.54 -14.43 19.78
N GLY A 48 -14.64 -15.13 19.48
CA GLY A 48 -15.88 -14.54 18.96
C GLY A 48 -16.31 -15.13 17.60
N ASN A 49 -17.30 -14.50 16.97
CA ASN A 49 -17.85 -14.99 15.69
C ASN A 49 -16.87 -14.77 14.54
N VAL A 50 -16.14 -15.82 14.19
CA VAL A 50 -15.49 -15.94 12.89
C VAL A 50 -16.59 -16.26 11.88
N THR A 51 -16.93 -15.28 11.04
CA THR A 51 -17.96 -15.47 10.02
C THR A 51 -17.34 -16.05 8.75
N PRO A 52 -18.08 -16.89 7.99
CA PRO A 52 -17.61 -17.38 6.69
C PRO A 52 -17.21 -16.24 5.73
N ALA A 53 -17.90 -15.10 5.81
CA ALA A 53 -17.56 -13.92 5.04
C ALA A 53 -16.21 -13.31 5.45
N GLY A 54 -15.92 -13.22 6.75
CA GLY A 54 -14.64 -12.75 7.26
C GLY A 54 -13.48 -13.67 6.85
N GLU A 55 -13.70 -14.99 6.88
CA GLU A 55 -12.72 -15.96 6.39
C GLU A 55 -12.48 -15.81 4.89
N LYS A 56 -13.55 -15.68 4.10
CA LYS A 56 -13.44 -15.51 2.66
C LYS A 56 -12.73 -14.22 2.27
N PHE A 57 -13.05 -13.12 2.94
CA PHE A 57 -12.37 -11.83 2.78
C PHE A 57 -10.86 -11.98 2.99
N CYS A 58 -10.50 -12.65 4.07
CA CYS A 58 -9.11 -12.87 4.44
C CYS A 58 -8.35 -13.81 3.49
N GLU A 59 -9.02 -14.83 2.96
CA GLU A 59 -8.48 -15.71 1.94
C GLU A 59 -8.16 -14.90 0.66
N VAL A 60 -9.12 -14.08 0.20
CA VAL A 60 -8.95 -13.23 -0.98
C VAL A 60 -7.82 -12.23 -0.77
N LEU A 61 -7.76 -11.55 0.39
CA LEU A 61 -6.67 -10.64 0.71
C LEU A 61 -5.29 -11.30 0.61
N ARG A 62 -5.16 -12.53 1.11
CA ARG A 62 -3.90 -13.28 1.03
C ARG A 62 -3.54 -13.63 -0.41
N GLN A 63 -4.51 -14.00 -1.24
CA GLN A 63 -4.27 -14.28 -2.66
C GLN A 63 -3.84 -13.01 -3.40
N THR A 64 -4.55 -11.90 -3.18
CA THR A 64 -4.23 -10.60 -3.77
C THR A 64 -2.85 -10.11 -3.34
N SER A 65 -2.48 -10.25 -2.05
CA SER A 65 -1.17 -9.82 -1.58
C SER A 65 -0.03 -10.61 -2.23
N ILE A 66 -0.18 -11.93 -2.40
CA ILE A 66 0.79 -12.79 -3.09
C ILE A 66 0.89 -12.39 -4.58
N GLN A 67 -0.24 -12.11 -5.23
CA GLN A 67 -0.25 -11.68 -6.63
C GLN A 67 0.46 -10.33 -6.82
N MET A 68 0.17 -9.34 -5.97
CA MET A 68 0.84 -8.04 -5.98
C MET A 68 2.35 -8.16 -5.73
N ASN A 69 2.75 -9.12 -4.89
CA ASN A 69 4.16 -9.39 -4.62
C ASN A 69 4.87 -10.06 -5.81
N LYS A 70 4.16 -10.83 -6.64
CA LYS A 70 4.69 -11.50 -7.84
C LYS A 70 4.74 -10.59 -9.07
N SER A 71 3.84 -9.61 -9.19
CA SER A 71 3.79 -8.66 -10.31
C SER A 71 4.85 -7.56 -10.25
N GLY A 72 5.82 -7.64 -9.34
CA GLY A 72 6.93 -6.70 -9.28
C GLY A 72 6.56 -5.32 -8.73
N LEU A 73 5.44 -5.19 -8.00
CA LEU A 73 5.13 -3.97 -7.26
C LEU A 73 6.07 -3.72 -6.07
N ARG A 74 7.05 -4.61 -5.81
CA ARG A 74 8.20 -4.40 -4.91
C ARG A 74 9.15 -3.26 -5.35
N GLY A 75 8.98 -2.73 -6.56
CA GLY A 75 9.79 -1.63 -7.09
C GLY A 75 9.03 -0.31 -7.27
N TYR A 76 7.96 -0.08 -6.49
CA TYR A 76 7.24 1.21 -6.55
C TYR A 76 7.58 2.11 -5.40
#